data_AF-A0A7Z8QFF3-F1
#
_entry.id   AF-A0A7Z8QFF3-F1
#
_cell.length_a   1.000
_cell.length_b   1.000
_cell.length_c   1.000
_cell.angle_alpha   90.00
_cell.angle_beta   90.00
_cell.angle_gamma   90.00
#
_symmetry.space_group_name_H-M   'P 1'
#
loop_
_entity.id
_entity.type
_entity.pdbx_description
1 polymer ?
#
loop_
_entity_poly.entity_id
_entity_poly.type
_entity_poly.pdbx_seq_one_letter_code
_entity_poly.pdbx_strand_id
1 'polypeptide(L)'
;KFNVVDYRDPETGKLHRFVTTLPMTINPGTIAMLYFKRWTIEKTFNNTKSNFKETKAWSSNTRSLENQMRLTAMSYNLMRVFEEISKTQQPELIHPSDKKYSEALEIRQQQAQKRDRFVNPLFFQARISRISSYTIRAVQNAIITGMSLQCFMSSLVARLVSRPQLIGEH
;
A
#
# COMPACT_ATOMS: atom_id res chain seq x y z
N LYS A 1 20.70 20.80 9.12
CA LYS A 1 21.95 20.25 8.54
C LYS A 1 21.58 19.00 7.75
N PHE A 2 22.05 18.87 6.51
CA PHE A 2 21.80 17.68 5.68
C PHE A 2 22.94 16.69 5.82
N ASN A 3 22.62 15.41 5.78
CA ASN A 3 23.53 14.27 5.84
C ASN A 3 23.43 13.47 4.54
N VAL A 4 24.54 12.88 4.12
CA VAL A 4 24.60 11.95 3.00
C VAL A 4 24.81 10.55 3.54
N VAL A 5 23.97 9.61 3.15
CA VAL A 5 23.99 8.23 3.63
C VAL A 5 24.14 7.27 2.47
N ASP A 6 25.14 6.40 2.56
CA ASP A 6 25.39 5.33 1.61
C ASP A 6 24.71 4.04 2.09
N TYR A 7 23.91 3.43 1.22
CA TYR A 7 23.18 2.20 1.46
C TYR A 7 23.48 1.19 0.36
N ARG A 8 23.99 0.03 0.74
CA ARG A 8 24.12 -1.12 -0.17
C ARG A 8 22.93 -2.03 0.05
N ASP A 9 22.14 -2.22 -1.00
CA ASP A 9 20.95 -3.08 -0.94
C ASP A 9 21.34 -4.54 -0.67
N PRO A 10 20.85 -5.18 0.41
CA PRO A 10 21.24 -6.54 0.77
C PRO A 10 20.76 -7.58 -0.26
N GLU A 11 19.72 -7.29 -1.04
CA GLU A 11 19.20 -8.20 -2.08
C GLU A 11 20.05 -8.14 -3.36
N THR A 12 20.23 -6.93 -3.90
CA THR A 12 20.88 -6.75 -5.20
C THR A 12 22.37 -6.44 -5.12
N GLY A 13 22.87 -6.01 -3.96
CA GLY A 13 24.25 -5.54 -3.75
C GLY A 13 24.52 -4.15 -4.35
N LYS A 14 23.51 -3.49 -4.92
CA LYS A 14 23.62 -2.17 -5.56
C LYS A 14 23.84 -1.09 -4.51
N LEU A 15 24.76 -0.18 -4.79
CA LEU A 15 25.01 0.99 -3.94
C LEU A 15 24.05 2.13 -4.31
N HIS A 16 23.43 2.69 -3.29
CA HIS A 16 22.55 3.85 -3.36
C HIS A 16 23.04 4.93 -2.38
N ARG A 17 22.81 6.19 -2.73
CA ARG A 17 23.17 7.35 -1.91
C ARG A 17 21.94 8.22 -1.70
N PHE A 18 21.65 8.56 -0.45
CA PHE A 18 20.49 9.35 -0.06
C PHE A 18 20.92 10.61 0.70
N VAL A 19 20.17 11.69 0.53
CA VAL A 19 20.33 12.92 1.32
C VAL A 19 19.22 12.98 2.35
N THR A 20 19.52 13.18 3.63
CA THR A 20 18.50 13.18 4.67
C THR A 20 18.79 14.23 5.74
N THR A 21 17.75 14.68 6.43
CA THR A 21 17.87 15.48 7.66
C THR A 21 17.88 14.61 8.91
N LEU A 22 17.65 13.30 8.77
CA LEU A 22 17.63 12.37 9.90
C LEU A 22 19.04 12.22 10.50
N PRO A 23 19.13 11.94 11.82
CA PRO A 23 20.38 11.66 12.48
C PRO A 23 21.12 10.46 11.86
N MET A 24 22.45 10.47 11.89
CA MET A 24 23.29 9.36 11.40
C MET A 24 23.16 8.07 12.23
N THR A 25 22.50 8.13 13.38
CA THR A 25 22.18 6.95 14.21
C THR A 25 21.10 6.07 13.60
N ILE A 26 20.34 6.57 12.61
CA ILE A 26 19.33 5.79 11.91
C ILE A 26 19.98 4.90 10.87
N ASN A 27 19.62 3.61 10.86
CA ASN A 27 20.15 2.64 9.92
C ASN A 27 19.93 3.08 8.45
N PRO A 28 20.95 3.00 7.58
CA PRO A 28 20.84 3.36 6.17
C PRO A 28 19.70 2.64 5.43
N GLY A 29 19.43 1.37 5.78
CA GLY A 29 18.32 0.61 5.24
C GLY A 29 16.95 1.19 5.58
N THR A 30 16.79 1.79 6.76
CA THR A 30 15.54 2.48 7.15
C THR A 30 15.36 3.74 6.31
N ILE A 31 16.43 4.51 6.09
CA ILE A 31 16.39 5.72 5.24
C ILE A 31 16.03 5.33 3.80
N ALA A 32 16.67 4.31 3.24
CA ALA A 32 16.36 3.79 1.91
C ALA A 32 14.88 3.37 1.80
N MET A 33 14.33 2.76 2.86
CA MET A 33 12.93 2.35 2.91
C MET A 33 11.95 3.52 3.05
N LEU A 34 12.31 4.60 3.73
CA LEU A 34 11.53 5.84 3.71
C LEU A 34 11.46 6.43 2.30
N TYR A 35 12.59 6.44 1.59
CA TYR A 35 12.64 6.86 0.17
C TYR A 35 11.79 5.95 -0.73
N PHE A 36 11.85 4.64 -0.53
CA PHE A 36 11.02 3.69 -1.24
C PHE A 36 9.53 3.91 -0.95
N LYS A 37 9.15 4.06 0.32
CA LYS A 37 7.76 4.32 0.73
C LYS A 37 7.28 5.69 0.23
N ARG A 38 8.14 6.71 0.12
CA ARG A 38 7.79 7.98 -0.54
C ARG A 38 7.27 7.74 -1.96
N TRP A 39 7.92 6.88 -2.74
CA TRP A 39 7.46 6.56 -4.10
C TRP A 39 6.08 5.90 -4.12
N THR A 40 5.67 5.21 -3.04
CA THR A 40 4.32 4.63 -2.98
C THR A 40 3.20 5.67 -2.98
N ILE A 41 3.48 6.96 -2.72
CA ILE A 41 2.47 8.01 -2.88
C ILE A 41 1.98 8.14 -4.32
N GLU A 42 2.79 7.79 -5.31
CA GLU A 42 2.37 7.74 -6.72
C GLU A 42 1.26 6.71 -6.96
N LYS A 43 1.19 5.67 -6.11
CA LYS A 43 0.08 4.71 -6.17
C LYS A 43 -1.25 5.35 -5.82
N THR A 44 -1.28 6.40 -4.99
CA THR A 44 -2.49 7.19 -4.73
C THR A 44 -2.99 7.85 -6.01
N PHE A 45 -2.12 8.59 -6.71
CA PHE A 45 -2.48 9.23 -7.98
C PHE A 45 -2.91 8.23 -9.05
N ASN A 46 -2.23 7.07 -9.12
CA ASN A 46 -2.63 5.98 -10.02
C ASN A 46 -4.00 5.39 -9.66
N ASN A 47 -4.33 5.23 -8.38
CA ASN A 47 -5.65 4.77 -7.96
C ASN A 47 -6.71 5.79 -8.36
N THR A 48 -6.48 7.07 -8.08
CA THR A 48 -7.40 8.14 -8.47
C THR A 48 -7.68 8.14 -9.97
N LYS A 49 -6.63 8.15 -10.81
CA LYS A 49 -6.79 8.19 -12.27
C LYS A 49 -7.33 6.87 -12.85
N SER A 50 -6.78 5.73 -12.43
CA SER A 50 -7.08 4.43 -13.05
C SER A 50 -8.26 3.71 -12.43
N ASN A 51 -8.35 3.68 -11.10
CA ASN A 51 -9.42 2.98 -10.39
C ASN A 51 -10.68 3.83 -10.30
N PHE A 52 -10.54 5.10 -9.89
CA PHE A 52 -11.69 5.99 -9.73
C PHE A 52 -12.06 6.70 -11.04
N LYS A 53 -11.27 6.50 -12.11
CA LYS A 53 -11.47 7.06 -13.44
C LYS A 53 -11.46 8.60 -13.46
N GLU A 54 -10.85 9.21 -12.46
CA GLU A 54 -10.74 10.66 -12.32
C GLU A 54 -9.65 11.18 -13.26
N THR A 55 -10.02 11.32 -14.54
CA THR A 55 -9.11 11.66 -15.64
C THR A 55 -9.45 12.96 -16.34
N LYS A 56 -10.60 13.57 -16.01
CA LYS A 56 -11.11 14.78 -16.68
C LYS A 56 -11.57 15.79 -15.65
N ALA A 57 -11.24 17.06 -15.88
CA ALA A 57 -11.86 18.17 -15.19
C ALA A 57 -13.39 18.15 -15.40
N TRP A 58 -14.16 18.33 -14.33
CA TRP A 58 -15.62 18.44 -14.43
C TRP A 58 -16.06 19.84 -14.87
N SER A 59 -15.16 20.84 -14.77
CA SER A 59 -15.37 22.22 -15.20
C SER A 59 -14.03 22.91 -15.44
N SER A 60 -14.03 23.99 -16.23
CA SER A 60 -12.89 24.90 -16.39
C SER A 60 -12.73 25.88 -15.22
N ASN A 61 -13.72 26.00 -14.34
CA ASN A 61 -13.68 26.92 -13.21
C ASN A 61 -12.76 26.41 -12.09
N THR A 62 -11.80 27.23 -11.64
CA THR A 62 -10.83 26.88 -10.60
C THR A 62 -11.47 26.39 -9.30
N ARG A 63 -12.56 27.01 -8.83
CA ARG A 63 -13.25 26.57 -7.60
C ARG A 63 -13.89 25.19 -7.76
N SER A 64 -14.43 24.90 -8.95
CA SER A 64 -14.98 23.59 -9.26
C SER A 64 -13.88 22.52 -9.30
N LEU A 65 -12.72 22.84 -9.89
CA LEU A 65 -11.54 21.97 -9.86
C LEU A 65 -11.04 21.72 -8.45
N GLU A 66 -10.95 22.74 -7.60
CA GLU A 66 -10.56 22.57 -6.19
C GLU A 66 -11.51 21.64 -5.45
N ASN A 67 -12.83 21.81 -5.63
CA ASN A 67 -13.83 20.95 -5.02
C ASN A 67 -13.74 19.51 -5.53
N GLN A 68 -13.55 19.32 -6.84
CA GLN A 68 -13.33 18.00 -7.45
C GLN A 68 -12.10 17.31 -6.82
N MET A 69 -10.99 18.01 -6.68
CA MET A 69 -9.77 17.47 -6.07
C MET A 69 -9.95 17.12 -4.60
N ARG A 70 -10.67 17.95 -3.83
CA ARG A 70 -10.99 17.70 -2.42
C ARG A 70 -11.89 16.47 -2.26
N LEU A 71 -12.98 16.39 -3.02
CA LEU A 71 -13.90 15.26 -3.00
C LEU A 71 -13.20 13.95 -3.41
N THR A 72 -12.33 14.02 -4.41
CA THR A 72 -11.51 12.89 -4.84
C THR A 72 -10.59 12.39 -3.72
N ALA A 73 -9.89 13.31 -3.05
CA ALA A 73 -9.01 12.97 -1.93
C ALA A 73 -9.80 12.38 -0.75
N MET A 74 -10.94 12.97 -0.39
CA MET A 74 -11.84 12.44 0.66
C MET A 74 -12.33 11.03 0.32
N SER A 75 -12.79 10.82 -0.92
CA SER A 75 -13.25 9.51 -1.39
C SER A 75 -12.13 8.47 -1.34
N TYR A 76 -10.92 8.83 -1.76
CA TYR A 76 -9.76 7.94 -1.67
C TYR A 76 -9.44 7.56 -0.23
N ASN A 77 -9.40 8.54 0.67
CA ASN A 77 -9.11 8.31 2.08
C ASN A 77 -10.17 7.42 2.72
N LEU A 78 -11.44 7.64 2.43
CA LEU A 78 -12.54 6.80 2.92
C LEU A 78 -12.44 5.36 2.41
N MET A 79 -12.20 5.19 1.11
CA MET A 79 -11.96 3.87 0.51
C MET A 79 -10.76 3.16 1.15
N ARG A 80 -9.70 3.91 1.48
CA ARG A 80 -8.54 3.36 2.18
C ARG A 80 -8.88 2.95 3.61
N VAL A 81 -9.70 3.73 4.32
CA VAL A 81 -10.20 3.35 5.64
C VAL A 81 -10.95 2.02 5.58
N PHE A 82 -11.83 1.81 4.61
CA PHE A 82 -12.53 0.52 4.46
C PHE A 82 -11.56 -0.65 4.20
N GLU A 83 -10.61 -0.44 3.29
CA GLU A 83 -9.56 -1.42 3.00
C GLU A 83 -8.74 -1.77 4.24
N GLU A 84 -8.38 -0.80 5.08
CA GLU A 84 -7.55 -1.05 6.28
C GLU A 84 -8.36 -1.60 7.45
N ILE A 85 -9.58 -1.08 7.71
CA ILE A 85 -10.44 -1.60 8.78
C ILE A 85 -10.80 -3.06 8.52
N SER A 86 -11.11 -3.43 7.27
CA SER A 86 -11.40 -4.83 6.94
C SER A 86 -10.22 -5.76 7.29
N LYS A 87 -8.97 -5.30 7.11
CA LYS A 87 -7.77 -6.04 7.51
C LYS A 87 -7.57 -6.10 9.01
N THR A 88 -7.92 -5.03 9.74
CA THR A 88 -7.79 -4.98 11.20
C THR A 88 -8.83 -5.81 11.92
N GLN A 89 -10.08 -5.87 11.40
CA GLN A 89 -11.17 -6.59 12.07
C GLN A 89 -10.99 -8.11 12.10
N GLN A 90 -10.37 -8.69 11.07
CA GLN A 90 -10.05 -10.11 11.00
C GLN A 90 -8.59 -10.29 10.57
N PRO A 91 -7.62 -10.14 11.49
CA PRO A 91 -6.19 -10.23 11.17
C PRO A 91 -5.74 -11.58 10.58
N GLU A 92 -6.50 -12.63 10.84
CA GLU A 92 -6.33 -13.97 10.30
C GLU A 92 -6.74 -14.09 8.83
N LEU A 93 -7.46 -13.09 8.31
CA LEU A 93 -7.84 -12.99 6.90
C LEU A 93 -7.02 -11.88 6.22
N ILE A 94 -6.59 -12.13 5.00
CA ILE A 94 -5.82 -11.20 4.17
C ILE A 94 -6.58 -10.86 2.90
N HIS A 95 -6.38 -9.63 2.43
CA HIS A 95 -6.92 -9.21 1.15
C HIS A 95 -6.20 -9.97 0.00
N PRO A 96 -6.90 -10.52 -1.02
CA PRO A 96 -6.27 -11.25 -2.14
C PRO A 96 -5.10 -10.54 -2.83
N SER A 97 -5.16 -9.20 -2.95
CA SER A 97 -4.05 -8.40 -3.52
C SER A 97 -2.80 -8.38 -2.64
N ASP A 98 -2.97 -8.46 -1.33
CA ASP A 98 -1.87 -8.49 -0.35
C ASP A 98 -1.27 -9.89 -0.28
N LYS A 99 -2.09 -10.95 -0.45
CA LYS A 99 -1.60 -12.32 -0.66
C LYS A 99 -0.60 -12.40 -1.82
N LYS A 100 -1.01 -11.93 -3.01
CA LYS A 100 -0.16 -11.95 -4.22
C LYS A 100 1.16 -11.19 -4.02
N TYR A 101 1.14 -10.09 -3.28
CA TYR A 101 2.35 -9.33 -2.99
C TYR A 101 3.29 -10.08 -2.04
N SER A 102 2.72 -10.69 -1.00
CA SER A 102 3.49 -11.46 0.00
C SER A 102 4.17 -12.67 -0.66
N GLU A 103 3.44 -13.42 -1.48
CA GLU A 103 3.99 -14.53 -2.27
C GLU A 103 5.14 -14.08 -3.17
N ALA A 104 4.98 -12.95 -3.87
CA ALA A 104 6.05 -12.40 -4.71
C ALA A 104 7.28 -11.97 -3.90
N LEU A 105 7.09 -11.52 -2.65
CA LEU A 105 8.18 -11.12 -1.77
C LEU A 105 8.91 -12.33 -1.18
N GLU A 106 8.19 -13.39 -0.84
CA GLU A 106 8.77 -14.67 -0.41
C GLU A 106 9.62 -15.30 -1.52
N ILE A 107 9.13 -15.29 -2.77
CA ILE A 107 9.91 -15.76 -3.93
C ILE A 107 11.21 -14.95 -4.06
N ARG A 108 11.16 -13.63 -3.88
CA ARG A 108 12.36 -12.77 -3.88
C ARG A 108 13.33 -13.15 -2.76
N GLN A 109 12.81 -13.38 -1.56
CA GLN A 109 13.62 -13.78 -0.41
C GLN A 109 14.33 -15.11 -0.66
N GLN A 110 13.62 -16.13 -1.17
CA GLN A 110 14.21 -17.41 -1.52
C GLN A 110 15.29 -17.28 -2.60
N GLN A 111 15.07 -16.43 -3.62
CA GLN A 111 16.05 -16.16 -4.66
C GLN A 111 17.29 -15.43 -4.12
N ALA A 112 17.13 -14.51 -3.17
CA ALA A 112 18.23 -13.81 -2.52
C ALA A 112 19.04 -14.78 -1.64
N GLN A 113 18.38 -15.65 -0.89
CA GLN A 113 19.04 -16.63 -0.02
C GLN A 113 19.93 -17.60 -0.79
N LYS A 114 19.55 -18.00 -2.01
CA LYS A 114 20.40 -18.82 -2.92
C LYS A 114 21.74 -18.16 -3.27
N ARG A 115 21.91 -16.86 -2.97
CA ARG A 115 23.12 -16.06 -3.24
C ARG A 115 23.73 -15.51 -1.95
N ASP A 116 23.42 -16.09 -0.79
CA ASP A 116 23.81 -15.61 0.54
C ASP A 116 23.43 -14.15 0.80
N ARG A 117 22.27 -13.76 0.27
CA ARG A 117 21.68 -12.41 0.36
C ARG A 117 20.28 -12.49 0.95
N PHE A 118 19.72 -11.33 1.29
CA PHE A 118 18.37 -11.25 1.84
C PHE A 118 17.66 -9.98 1.38
N VAL A 119 16.32 -10.03 1.36
CA VAL A 119 15.47 -8.87 1.13
C VAL A 119 15.40 -8.06 2.41
N ASN A 120 15.55 -6.74 2.30
CA ASN A 120 15.44 -5.84 3.46
C ASN A 120 14.13 -6.13 4.25
N PRO A 121 14.20 -6.49 5.55
CA PRO A 121 13.03 -6.92 6.32
C PRO A 121 11.87 -5.92 6.34
N LEU A 122 12.16 -4.63 6.17
CA LEU A 122 11.14 -3.57 6.13
C LEU A 122 10.21 -3.66 4.90
N PHE A 123 10.53 -4.47 3.89
CA PHE A 123 9.60 -4.78 2.79
C PHE A 123 8.40 -5.64 3.25
N PHE A 124 8.55 -6.43 4.32
CA PHE A 124 7.48 -7.28 4.86
C PHE A 124 6.50 -6.51 5.75
N GLN A 125 6.82 -5.26 6.08
CA GLN A 125 5.92 -4.38 6.81
C GLN A 125 4.76 -3.88 5.94
N ALA A 126 3.69 -3.42 6.59
CA ALA A 126 2.54 -2.82 5.93
C ALA A 126 2.95 -1.71 4.93
N ARG A 127 2.19 -1.63 3.85
CA ARG A 127 2.45 -0.71 2.74
C ARG A 127 1.17 -0.05 2.24
N ILE A 128 1.33 1.15 1.70
CA ILE A 128 0.28 1.79 0.90
C ILE A 128 0.26 1.09 -0.46
N SER A 129 -0.75 0.25 -0.64
CA SER A 129 -0.99 -0.53 -1.86
C SER A 129 -2.09 0.10 -2.70
N ARG A 130 -2.21 -0.36 -3.95
CA ARG A 130 -3.40 -0.07 -4.77
C ARG A 130 -4.63 -0.60 -4.02
N ILE A 131 -5.66 0.24 -3.86
CA ILE A 131 -6.95 -0.21 -3.31
C ILE A 131 -7.47 -1.29 -4.25
N SER A 132 -7.92 -2.39 -3.66
CA SER A 132 -8.29 -3.53 -4.45
C SER A 132 -9.55 -3.26 -5.29
N SER A 133 -9.62 -3.89 -6.46
CA SER A 133 -10.84 -3.85 -7.28
C SER A 133 -12.03 -4.54 -6.60
N TYR A 134 -11.78 -5.41 -5.62
CA TYR A 134 -12.85 -6.04 -4.84
C TYR A 134 -13.48 -5.04 -3.88
N THR A 135 -12.67 -4.32 -3.11
CA THR A 135 -13.11 -3.27 -2.18
C THR A 135 -13.87 -2.18 -2.92
N ILE A 136 -13.35 -1.70 -4.05
CA ILE A 136 -14.02 -0.68 -4.87
C ILE A 136 -15.40 -1.16 -5.33
N ARG A 137 -15.49 -2.34 -5.94
CA ARG A 137 -16.77 -2.89 -6.41
C ARG A 137 -17.74 -3.15 -5.27
N ALA A 138 -17.25 -3.61 -4.12
CA ALA A 138 -18.08 -3.84 -2.95
C ALA A 138 -18.69 -2.54 -2.43
N VAL A 139 -17.92 -1.44 -2.37
CA VAL A 139 -18.44 -0.12 -1.99
C VAL A 139 -19.42 0.41 -3.02
N GLN A 140 -19.10 0.31 -4.31
CA GLN A 140 -20.03 0.73 -5.37
C GLN A 140 -21.37 0.00 -5.28
N ASN A 141 -21.34 -1.32 -5.09
CA ASN A 141 -22.54 -2.12 -4.92
C ASN A 141 -23.31 -1.72 -3.65
N ALA A 142 -22.62 -1.46 -2.53
CA ALA A 142 -23.25 -1.01 -1.31
C ALA A 142 -23.98 0.33 -1.49
N ILE A 143 -23.36 1.30 -2.19
CA ILE A 143 -23.99 2.59 -2.51
C ILE A 143 -25.23 2.39 -3.39
N ILE A 144 -25.11 1.63 -4.48
CA ILE A 144 -26.20 1.39 -5.44
C ILE A 144 -27.39 0.69 -4.76
N THR A 145 -27.12 -0.24 -3.85
CA THR A 145 -28.16 -1.01 -3.14
C THR A 145 -28.67 -0.34 -1.87
N GLY A 146 -28.19 0.87 -1.53
CA GLY A 146 -28.57 1.56 -0.30
C GLY A 146 -28.16 0.81 0.97
N MET A 147 -27.12 -0.02 0.89
CA MET A 147 -26.65 -0.83 2.00
C MET A 147 -26.05 0.06 3.09
N SER A 148 -26.40 -0.21 4.35
CA SER A 148 -25.79 0.49 5.49
C SER A 148 -24.30 0.19 5.57
N LEU A 149 -23.54 1.14 6.14
CA LEU A 149 -22.09 0.99 6.31
C LEU A 149 -21.72 -0.28 7.09
N GLN A 150 -22.50 -0.62 8.12
CA GLN A 150 -22.27 -1.81 8.95
C GLN A 150 -22.43 -3.12 8.16
N CYS A 151 -23.48 -3.21 7.33
CA CYS A 151 -23.72 -4.37 6.48
C CYS A 151 -22.65 -4.51 5.39
N PHE A 152 -22.22 -3.38 4.82
CA PHE A 152 -21.10 -3.34 3.88
C PHE A 152 -19.81 -3.87 4.49
N MET A 153 -19.43 -3.41 5.68
CA MET A 153 -18.20 -3.86 6.34
C MET A 153 -18.21 -5.36 6.60
N SER A 154 -19.34 -5.91 7.06
CA SER A 154 -19.52 -7.36 7.26
C SER A 154 -19.35 -8.15 5.94
N SER A 155 -19.93 -7.63 4.85
CA SER A 155 -19.84 -8.24 3.51
C SER A 155 -18.44 -8.17 2.91
N LEU A 156 -17.69 -7.10 3.19
CA LEU A 156 -16.32 -6.93 2.74
C LEU A 156 -15.40 -7.95 3.41
N VAL A 157 -15.53 -8.13 4.73
CA VAL A 157 -14.76 -9.10 5.52
C VAL A 157 -14.97 -10.54 5.02
N ALA A 158 -16.21 -10.91 4.69
CA ALA A 158 -16.54 -12.24 4.18
C ALA A 158 -15.84 -12.62 2.85
N ARG A 159 -15.24 -11.65 2.15
CA ARG A 159 -14.50 -11.87 0.90
C ARG A 159 -12.98 -11.93 1.08
N LEU A 160 -12.49 -11.75 2.32
CA LEU A 160 -11.08 -11.91 2.64
C LEU A 160 -10.71 -13.41 2.65
N VAL A 161 -9.42 -13.71 2.48
CA VAL A 161 -8.91 -15.08 2.35
C VAL A 161 -8.08 -15.42 3.57
N SER A 162 -8.17 -16.66 4.08
CA SER A 162 -7.35 -17.09 5.21
C SER A 162 -5.87 -16.87 4.96
N ARG A 163 -5.18 -16.34 5.97
CA ARG A 163 -3.73 -16.22 5.97
C ARG A 163 -3.14 -17.64 6.03
N PRO A 164 -2.17 -17.99 5.17
CA PRO A 164 -1.46 -19.26 5.32
C PRO A 164 -0.80 -19.29 6.71
N GLN A 165 -0.88 -20.43 7.40
CA GLN A 165 -0.08 -20.64 8.61
C GLN A 165 1.38 -20.52 8.20
N LEU A 166 2.06 -19.47 8.70
CA LEU A 166 3.50 -19.39 8.62
C LEU A 166 4.03 -20.59 9.40
N ILE A 167 4.60 -21.57 8.69
CA ILE A 167 5.38 -22.63 9.32
C ILE A 167 6.43 -21.91 10.16
N GLY A 168 6.42 -22.17 11.46
CA GLY A 168 7.17 -21.43 12.45
C GLY A 168 8.65 -21.28 12.05
N GLU A 169 9.19 -20.10 12.31
CA GLU A 169 10.63 -19.89 12.34
C GLU A 169 11.22 -20.87 13.36
N HIS A 170 11.89 -21.92 12.86
CA HIS A 170 12.82 -22.75 13.61
C HIS A 170 14.21 -22.13 13.53
#